data_AF-A0A838NKP5-F1
#
_entry.id   AF-A0A838NKP5-F1
#
_cell.length_a   1.000
_cell.length_b   1.000
_cell.length_c   1.000
_cell.angle_alpha   90.00
_cell.angle_beta   90.00
_cell.angle_gamma   90.00
#
_symmetry.space_group_name_H-M   'P 1'
#
loop_
_entity.id
_entity.type
_entity.pdbx_description
1 polymer ?
#
loop_
_entity_poly.entity_id
_entity_poly.type
_entity_poly.pdbx_seq_one_letter_code
_entity_poly.pdbx_strand_id
1 'polypeptide(L)' 'DQIFYLKQRGLNTENAISMIVNGFCKEVFQELPMEFAVEAQKLLGISLEGSVG' A
#
# COMPACT_ATOMS: atom_id res chain seq x y z
N ASP A 1 14.93 -1.06 6.21
CA ASP A 1 15.51 0.24 5.79
C ASP A 1 14.58 1.17 5.01
N GLN A 2 13.72 0.69 4.10
CA GLN A 2 12.87 1.56 3.28
C GLN A 2 11.92 2.46 4.09
N ILE A 3 11.24 1.93 5.11
CA ILE A 3 10.38 2.75 5.99
C ILE A 3 11.21 3.79 6.75
N PHE A 4 12.39 3.43 7.24
CA PHE A 4 13.27 4.37 7.96
C PHE A 4 13.73 5.51 7.04
N TYR A 5 14.10 5.20 5.80
CA TYR A 5 14.47 6.19 4.79
C TYR A 5 13.31 7.14 4.43
N LEU A 6 12.10 6.59 4.26
CA LEU A 6 10.90 7.39 3.99
C LEU A 6 10.54 8.28 5.20
N LYS A 7 10.68 7.74 6.42
CA LYS A 7 10.49 8.51 7.66
C LYS A 7 11.50 9.64 7.82
N GLN A 8 12.77 9.41 7.47
CA GLN A 8 13.80 10.46 7.45
C GLN A 8 13.50 11.57 6.43
N ARG A 9 12.70 11.28 5.40
CA ARG A 9 12.19 12.27 4.44
C ARG A 9 10.90 12.97 4.87
N GLY A 10 10.46 12.76 6.11
CA GLY A 10 9.27 13.39 6.67
C GLY A 10 7.96 12.68 6.35
N LEU A 11 7.99 11.48 5.78
CA LEU A 11 6.78 10.65 5.65
C LEU A 11 6.43 10.03 7.00
N ASN A 12 5.17 10.12 7.39
CA ASN A 12 4.67 9.35 8.53
C ASN A 12 4.75 7.84 8.19
N THR A 13 4.72 7.00 9.23
CA THR A 13 4.87 5.55 9.05
C THR A 13 3.79 4.97 8.13
N GLU A 14 2.54 5.44 8.25
CA GLU A 14 1.42 4.99 7.41
C GLU A 14 1.60 5.34 5.93
N ASN A 15 2.01 6.56 5.59
CA ASN A 15 2.25 6.97 4.21
C ASN A 15 3.46 6.24 3.63
N ALA A 16 4.49 5.99 4.44
CA ALA A 16 5.63 5.20 4.02
C ALA A 16 5.23 3.75 3.67
N ILE A 17 4.40 3.12 4.51
CA ILE A 17 3.86 1.78 4.28
C ILE A 17 2.96 1.78 3.05
N SER A 18 2.02 2.72 2.97
CA SER A 18 1.08 2.86 1.84
C SER A 18 1.84 3.04 0.52
N MET A 19 2.89 3.84 0.47
CA MET A 19 3.73 3.97 -0.73
C MET A 19 4.39 2.66 -1.15
N ILE A 20 4.97 1.91 -0.20
CA ILE A 20 5.64 0.64 -0.50
C ILE A 20 4.63 -0.40 -0.99
N VAL A 21 3.50 -0.50 -0.30
CA VAL A 21 2.45 -1.50 -0.60
C VAL A 21 1.76 -1.17 -1.92
N ASN A 22 1.45 0.09 -2.19
CA ASN A 22 0.91 0.50 -3.49
C ASN A 22 1.90 0.24 -4.64
N GLY A 23 3.20 0.44 -4.40
CA GLY A 23 4.24 0.10 -5.37
C GLY A 23 4.30 -1.39 -5.68
N PHE A 24 4.19 -2.24 -4.65
CA PHE A 24 4.17 -3.70 -4.79
C PHE A 24 2.89 -4.21 -5.48
N CYS A 25 1.73 -3.68 -5.10
CA CYS A 25 0.45 -4.10 -5.68
C CYS A 25 0.23 -3.55 -7.11
N LYS A 26 1.05 -2.61 -7.58
CA LYS A 26 0.89 -2.02 -8.92
C LYS A 26 0.94 -3.06 -10.04
N GLU A 27 1.89 -3.99 -9.97
CA GLU A 27 2.02 -5.07 -10.97
C GLU A 27 0.84 -6.06 -10.85
N VAL A 28 0.42 -6.35 -9.63
CA VAL A 28 -0.75 -7.20 -9.36
C VAL A 28 -2.03 -6.57 -9.94
N PHE A 29 -2.22 -5.27 -9.77
CA PHE A 29 -3.38 -4.55 -10.32
C PHE A 29 -3.34 -4.43 -11.85
N GLN A 30 -2.16 -4.50 -12.48
CA GLN A 30 -2.04 -4.51 -13.94
C GLN A 30 -2.47 -5.84 -14.56
N GLU A 31 -2.25 -6.94 -13.85
CA GLU A 31 -2.70 -8.29 -14.27
C GLU A 31 -4.15 -8.59 -13.84
N LEU A 32 -4.70 -7.79 -12.91
CA LEU A 32 -6.06 -7.97 -12.41
C LEU A 32 -7.08 -7.38 -13.39
N PRO A 33 -8.17 -8.10 -13.71
CA PRO A 33 -9.24 -7.53 -14.51
C PRO A 33 -9.84 -6.28 -13.84
N MET A 34 -10.14 -5.25 -14.63
CA MET A 34 -10.64 -3.95 -14.16
C MET A 34 -11.88 -4.05 -13.26
N GLU A 35 -12.70 -5.09 -13.45
CA GLU A 35 -13.89 -5.38 -12.65
C GLU A 35 -13.57 -5.68 -11.17
N PHE A 36 -12.36 -6.19 -10.89
CA PHE A 36 -11.92 -6.55 -9.54
C PHE A 36 -10.96 -5.55 -8.92
N ALA A 37 -10.41 -4.62 -9.71
CA ALA A 37 -9.38 -3.68 -9.25
C ALA A 37 -9.90 -2.77 -8.12
N VAL A 38 -11.15 -2.31 -8.23
CA VAL A 38 -11.79 -1.44 -7.23
C VAL A 38 -12.02 -2.16 -5.91
N GLU A 39 -12.39 -3.44 -5.94
CA GLU A 39 -12.64 -4.25 -4.73
C GLU A 39 -11.33 -4.63 -4.04
N ALA A 40 -10.31 -5.01 -4.82
CA ALA A 40 -8.99 -5.33 -4.30
C ALA A 40 -8.34 -4.11 -3.61
N GLN A 41 -8.49 -2.91 -4.17
CA GLN A 41 -7.99 -1.68 -3.56
C GLN A 41 -8.66 -1.38 -2.20
N LYS A 42 -9.98 -1.61 -2.08
CA LYS A 42 -10.71 -1.46 -0.81
C LYS A 42 -10.25 -2.46 0.26
N LEU A 43 -10.15 -3.73 -0.12
CA LEU A 43 -9.71 -4.79 0.81
C LEU A 43 -8.29 -4.56 1.32
N LEU A 44 -7.41 -4.04 0.46
CA LEU A 44 -6.04 -3.69 0.82
C LEU A 44 -6.01 -2.57 1.87
N GLY A 45 -6.83 -1.52 1.69
CA GLY A 45 -6.93 -0.41 2.64
C GLY A 45 -7.40 -0.85 4.03
N ILE A 46 -8.44 -1.67 4.10
CA ILE A 46 -8.97 -2.21 5.36
C ILE A 46 -7.93 -3.11 6.07
N SER A 47 -7.20 -3.92 5.30
CA SER A 47 -6.17 -4.81 5.86
C SER A 47 -4.96 -4.04 6.40
N LEU A 48 -4.63 -2.90 5.79
CA LEU A 48 -3.55 -2.01 6.22
C LEU A 48 -3.92 -1.27 7.52
N GLU A 49 -5.14 -0.75 7.63
CA GLU A 49 -5.63 -0.14 8.88
C GLU A 49 -5.63 -1.14 10.04
N GLY A 50 -5.89 -2.44 9.78
CA GLY A 50 -5.88 -3.49 10.80
C GLY A 50 -4.51 -4.10 11.15
N SER A 51 -3.48 -3.91 10.31
CA SER A 51 -2.13 -4.50 10.51
C SER A 51 -1.10 -3.53 11.07
N VAL A 52 -1.37 -2.22 11.10
CA VAL A 52 -0.51 -1.23 11.75
C VAL A 52 -0.90 -1.16 13.24
N GLY A 53 -0.46 -2.17 13.99
CA GLY A 53 -0.56 -2.27 15.45
C GLY A 53 0.81 -2.33 16.11
#